data_AF-A0A6B3F7H8-F1
#
_entry.id   AF-A0A6B3F7H8-F1
#
_cell.length_a   1.000
_cell.length_b   1.000
_cell.length_c   1.000
_cell.angle_alpha   90.00
_cell.angle_beta   90.00
_cell.angle_gamma   90.00
#
_symmetry.space_group_name_H-M   'P 1'
#
loop_
_entity.id
_entity.type
_entity.pdbx_description
1 polymer ?
#
loop_
_entity_poly.entity_id
_entity_poly.type
_entity_poly.pdbx_seq_one_letter_code
_entity_poly.pdbx_strand_id
1 'polypeptide(L)' 'PALGTVFTGDTLFAGGPGATGRSFSDFPTIIESIRWKLLGLPSGTEVRPGHGDSTTIGAEAPHLDEWITRGY' A
#
# COMPACT_ATOMS: atom_id res chain seq x y z
N PRO A 1 -1.78 16.51 2.07
CA PRO A 1 -2.70 16.54 3.23
C PRO A 1 -2.02 17.19 4.45
N ALA A 2 -2.73 18.01 5.22
CA ALA A 2 -2.14 18.73 6.36
C ALA A 2 -1.66 17.81 7.50
N LEU A 3 -2.23 16.61 7.63
CA LEU A 3 -1.87 15.64 8.66
C LEU A 3 -0.54 14.92 8.38
N GLY A 4 -0.09 14.84 7.13
CA GLY A 4 1.09 14.04 6.77
C GLY A 4 0.92 12.53 6.98
N THR A 5 -0.33 12.05 7.08
CA THR A 5 -0.65 10.64 7.37
C THR A 5 -1.80 10.16 6.48
N VAL A 6 -1.79 8.88 6.14
CA VAL A 6 -2.87 8.16 5.47
C VAL A 6 -3.23 6.89 6.24
N PHE A 7 -4.52 6.66 6.44
CA PHE A 7 -5.05 5.42 7.01
C PHE A 7 -5.45 4.50 5.86
N THR A 8 -4.76 3.36 5.73
CA THR A 8 -4.89 2.49 4.54
C THR A 8 -5.79 1.28 4.75
N GLY A 9 -6.22 1.02 6.00
CA GLY A 9 -6.93 -0.21 6.34
C GLY A 9 -6.13 -1.42 5.87
N ASP A 10 -6.76 -2.31 5.12
CA ASP A 10 -6.11 -3.51 4.59
C ASP A 10 -5.60 -3.35 3.16
N THR A 11 -5.32 -2.11 2.72
CA THR A 11 -4.85 -1.85 1.35
C THR A 11 -3.33 -1.94 1.23
N LEU A 12 -2.60 -1.23 2.10
CA LEU A 12 -1.14 -1.15 2.10
C LEU A 12 -0.63 -1.27 3.53
N PHE A 13 0.32 -2.17 3.72
CA PHE A 13 1.00 -2.47 4.98
C PHE A 13 2.50 -2.17 4.87
N ALA A 14 3.17 -2.19 6.02
CA ALA A 14 4.63 -2.35 6.04
C ALA A 14 4.99 -3.69 5.39
N GLY A 15 5.61 -3.64 4.20
CA GLY A 15 6.05 -4.82 3.47
C GLY A 15 5.09 -5.35 2.39
N GLY A 16 4.04 -4.62 2.03
CA GLY A 16 3.28 -4.91 0.80
C GLY A 16 1.78 -4.67 0.81
N PRO A 17 1.10 -5.07 -0.28
CA PRO A 17 -0.34 -4.94 -0.43
C PRO A 17 -1.09 -5.85 0.53
N GLY A 18 -2.38 -5.55 0.75
CA GLY A 18 -3.28 -6.48 1.39
C GLY A 18 -3.51 -7.76 0.59
N ALA A 19 -3.90 -8.82 1.30
CA ALA A 19 -4.12 -10.12 0.70
C ALA A 19 -5.29 -10.11 -0.31
N THR A 20 -5.07 -10.74 -1.45
CA THR A 20 -6.09 -11.02 -2.46
C THR A 20 -6.22 -12.53 -2.70
N GLY A 21 -7.20 -12.98 -3.50
CA GLY A 21 -7.45 -14.41 -3.78
C GLY A 21 -8.67 -15.02 -3.05
N ARG A 22 -9.44 -14.20 -2.33
CA ARG A 22 -10.78 -14.56 -1.82
C ARG A 22 -11.87 -13.96 -2.72
N SER A 23 -13.12 -14.41 -2.53
CA SER A 23 -14.27 -13.84 -3.22
C SER A 23 -14.29 -12.32 -3.12
N PHE A 24 -14.50 -11.65 -4.25
CA PHE A 24 -14.57 -10.18 -4.37
C PHE A 24 -13.26 -9.41 -4.13
N SER A 25 -12.10 -10.10 -4.10
CA SER A 25 -10.78 -9.45 -4.12
C SER A 25 -10.13 -9.59 -5.51
N ASP A 26 -9.29 -8.62 -5.89
CA ASP A 26 -8.61 -8.59 -7.19
C ASP A 26 -7.22 -7.97 -7.06
N PHE A 27 -6.19 -8.73 -7.46
CA PHE A 27 -4.79 -8.32 -7.34
C PHE A 27 -4.43 -7.12 -8.24
N PRO A 28 -4.79 -7.11 -9.54
CA PRO A 28 -4.57 -5.93 -10.38
C PRO A 28 -5.19 -4.65 -9.77
N THR A 29 -6.42 -4.75 -9.27
CA THR A 29 -7.13 -3.60 -8.67
C THR A 29 -6.43 -3.03 -7.44
N ILE A 30 -5.94 -3.88 -6.51
CA ILE A 30 -5.27 -3.38 -5.31
C ILE A 30 -3.91 -2.75 -5.67
N ILE A 31 -3.16 -3.34 -6.61
CA ILE A 31 -1.89 -2.80 -7.09
C ILE A 31 -2.09 -1.45 -7.79
N GLU A 32 -3.10 -1.34 -8.66
CA GLU A 32 -3.42 -0.06 -9.31
C GLU A 32 -3.85 1.01 -8.30
N SER A 33 -4.63 0.62 -7.29
CA SER A 33 -5.04 1.52 -6.22
C SER A 33 -3.82 2.04 -5.45
N ILE A 34 -2.89 1.17 -5.07
CA ILE A 34 -1.65 1.56 -4.38
C ILE A 34 -0.81 2.47 -5.28
N ARG A 35 -0.54 2.06 -6.53
CA ARG A 35 0.29 2.82 -7.48
C ARG A 35 -0.24 4.23 -7.71
N TRP A 36 -1.54 4.36 -8.00
CA TRP A 36 -2.10 5.62 -8.47
C TRP A 36 -2.69 6.50 -7.38
N LYS A 37 -3.05 5.94 -6.21
CA LYS A 37 -3.64 6.71 -5.11
C LYS A 37 -2.66 6.94 -3.97
N LEU A 38 -1.88 5.93 -3.58
CA LEU A 38 -1.04 5.99 -2.39
C LEU A 38 0.39 6.43 -2.72
N LEU A 39 1.02 5.81 -3.71
CA LEU A 39 2.42 6.11 -4.05
C LEU A 39 2.61 7.48 -4.74
N GLY A 40 1.52 8.16 -5.10
CA GLY A 40 1.54 9.56 -5.52
C GLY A 40 1.55 10.57 -4.36
N LEU A 41 1.44 10.12 -3.11
CA LEU A 41 1.53 10.98 -1.93
C LEU A 41 3.00 11.36 -1.65
N PRO A 42 3.26 12.46 -0.90
CA PRO A 42 4.62 12.80 -0.48
C PRO A 42 5.31 11.62 0.23
N SER A 43 6.59 11.39 -0.03
CA SER A 43 7.34 10.25 0.51
C SER A 43 7.34 10.17 2.05
N GLY A 44 7.36 11.32 2.72
CA GLY A 44 7.26 11.40 4.19
C GLY A 44 5.86 11.15 4.76
N THR A 45 4.85 10.85 3.92
CA THR A 45 3.51 10.55 4.41
C THR A 45 3.53 9.23 5.18
N GLU A 46 3.13 9.27 6.45
CA GLU A 46 3.02 8.09 7.30
C GLU A 46 1.82 7.23 6.90
N VAL A 47 2.03 5.93 6.78
CA VAL A 47 1.00 4.93 6.49
C VAL A 47 0.60 4.25 7.79
N ARG A 48 -0.68 4.36 8.15
CA ARG A 48 -1.30 3.71 9.31
C ARG A 48 -2.22 2.58 8.80
N PRO A 49 -1.72 1.33 8.75
CA PRO A 49 -2.54 0.21 8.30
C PRO A 49 -3.61 -0.17 9.33
N GLY A 50 -4.56 -1.01 8.93
CA GLY A 50 -5.58 -1.59 9.82
C GLY A 50 -4.98 -2.49 10.90
N HIS A 51 -3.80 -3.06 10.65
CA HIS A 51 -3.05 -3.90 11.57
C HIS A 51 -1.55 -3.92 11.23
N GLY A 52 -0.73 -4.32 12.21
CA GLY A 52 0.73 -4.35 12.07
C GLY A 52 1.38 -2.97 12.27
N ASP A 53 2.66 -2.89 11.90
CA ASP A 53 3.47 -1.69 12.12
C ASP A 53 3.17 -0.59 11.09
N SER A 54 3.39 0.66 11.50
CA SER A 54 3.33 1.82 10.61
C SER A 54 4.56 1.88 9.70
N THR A 55 4.40 2.49 8.52
CA THR A 55 5.49 2.72 7.55
C THR A 55 5.34 4.10 6.92
N THR A 56 6.07 4.40 5.85
CA THR A 56 5.91 5.63 5.05
C THR A 56 5.77 5.30 3.57
N ILE A 57 5.15 6.20 2.82
CA ILE A 57 5.04 6.05 1.36
C ILE A 57 6.42 5.89 0.71
N GLY A 58 7.42 6.64 1.18
CA GLY A 58 8.79 6.55 0.68
C GLY A 58 9.49 5.23 0.99
N ALA A 59 9.15 4.58 2.11
CA ALA A 59 9.69 3.27 2.45
C ALA A 59 9.10 2.16 1.56
N GLU A 60 7.80 2.23 1.25
CA GLU A 60 7.12 1.17 0.49
C GLU A 60 7.23 1.34 -1.04
N ALA A 61 7.30 2.57 -1.56
CA ALA A 61 7.27 2.84 -3.01
C ALA A 61 8.29 2.04 -3.85
N PRO A 62 9.56 1.83 -3.41
CA PRO A 62 10.54 1.07 -4.18
C PRO A 62 10.19 -0.40 -4.40
N HIS A 63 9.26 -0.97 -3.62
CA HIS A 63 8.95 -2.40 -3.64
C HIS A 63 7.81 -2.78 -4.59
N LEU A 64 7.21 -1.80 -5.30
CA LEU A 64 6.05 -2.05 -6.15
C LEU A 64 6.27 -3.15 -7.20
N ASP A 65 7.41 -3.12 -7.90
CA ASP A 65 7.72 -4.10 -8.94
C ASP A 65 8.01 -5.50 -8.35
N GLU A 66 8.53 -5.55 -7.11
CA GLU A 66 8.72 -6.79 -6.38
C GLU A 66 7.38 -7.45 -6.06
N TRP A 67 6.40 -6.67 -5.56
CA TRP A 67 5.06 -7.20 -5.26
C TRP A 67 4.35 -7.73 -6.50
N ILE A 68 4.45 -7.01 -7.63
CA ILE A 68 3.87 -7.44 -8.92
C ILE A 68 4.51 -8.75 -9.37
N THR A 69 5.85 -8.85 -9.30
CA THR A 69 6.59 -10.03 -9.75
C THR A 69 6.26 -11.27 -8.91
N ARG A 70 6.10 -11.09 -7.59
CA ARG A 70 5.78 -12.18 -6.66
C ARG A 70 4.32 -12.61 -6.73
N GLY A 71 3.45 -11.82 -7.38
CA GLY A 71 2.00 -12.02 -7.35
C GLY A 71 1.48 -11.99 -5.92
N TYR A 72 2.00 -11.03 -5.14
CA TYR A 72 1.79 -10.93 -3.69
C TYR A 72 0.32 -11.12 -3.27
#